data_AF-A0A2G2N013-F1
#
_entry.id   AF-A0A2G2N013-F1
#
_cell.length_a   1.000
_cell.length_b   1.000
_cell.length_c   1.000
_cell.angle_alpha   90.00
_cell.angle_beta   90.00
_cell.angle_gamma   90.00
#
_symmetry.space_group_name_H-M   'P 1'
#
loop_
_entity.id
_entity.type
_entity.pdbx_description
1 polymer ?
#
loop_
_entity_poly.entity_id
_entity_poly.type
_entity_poly.pdbx_seq_one_letter_code
_entity_poly.pdbx_strand_id
1 'polypeptide(L)'
;MKKIFLYFFVLMLLMFVILLSYTSDEQRNSYKNLQAVLSDNAIERGWIPEILPESAYDIVEIHNLDTNVFYGSFYYKEKDEAKLMKHLTLISESKNTYK
;
A
#
# COMPACT_ATOMS: atom_id res chain seq x y z
N MET A 1 -48.51 -12.25 7.25
CA MET A 1 -47.36 -12.57 8.14
C MET A 1 -46.19 -13.20 7.39
N LYS A 2 -46.35 -14.31 6.65
CA LYS A 2 -45.24 -14.97 5.91
C LYS A 2 -44.49 -14.06 4.91
N LYS A 3 -45.20 -13.20 4.18
CA LYS A 3 -44.58 -12.24 3.24
C LYS A 3 -43.73 -11.17 3.94
N ILE A 4 -44.15 -10.72 5.12
CA ILE A 4 -43.40 -9.75 5.93
C ILE A 4 -42.08 -10.36 6.42
N PHE A 5 -42.13 -11.60 6.92
CA PHE A 5 -40.93 -12.36 7.26
C PHE A 5 -40.02 -12.57 6.05
N LEU A 6 -40.59 -12.83 4.87
CA LEU A 6 -39.82 -12.98 3.64
C LEU A 6 -39.11 -11.67 3.25
N TYR A 7 -39.80 -10.52 3.29
CA TYR A 7 -39.18 -9.23 3.00
C TYR A 7 -38.09 -8.86 4.01
N PHE A 8 -38.33 -9.14 5.29
CA PHE A 8 -37.32 -8.91 6.34
C PHE A 8 -36.08 -9.78 6.13
N PHE A 9 -36.26 -11.06 5.78
CA PHE A 9 -35.16 -11.97 5.47
C PHE A 9 -34.35 -11.52 4.26
N VAL A 10 -35.04 -11.10 3.18
CA VAL A 10 -34.38 -10.56 1.98
C VAL A 10 -33.60 -9.29 2.31
N LEU A 11 -34.17 -8.36 3.09
CA LEU A 11 -33.50 -7.14 3.53
C LEU A 11 -32.24 -7.45 4.34
N MET A 12 -32.31 -8.40 5.28
CA MET A 12 -31.18 -8.80 6.09
C MET A 12 -30.06 -9.43 5.24
N LEU A 13 -30.43 -10.24 4.24
CA LEU A 13 -29.49 -10.85 3.32
C LEU A 13 -28.81 -9.81 2.41
N LEU A 14 -29.56 -8.79 1.98
CA LEU A 14 -29.03 -7.68 1.19
C LEU A 14 -28.05 -6.84 2.01
N MET A 15 -28.39 -6.56 3.28
CA MET A 15 -27.50 -5.85 4.21
C MET A 15 -26.22 -6.65 4.48
N PHE A 16 -26.32 -7.98 4.62
CA PHE A 16 -25.15 -8.85 4.79
C PHE A 16 -24.21 -8.83 3.57
N VAL A 17 -24.76 -8.87 2.35
CA VAL A 17 -23.95 -8.75 1.12
C VAL A 17 -23.23 -7.41 1.04
N ILE A 18 -23.87 -6.31 1.46
CA ILE A 18 -23.23 -4.98 1.51
C ILE A 18 -22.11 -4.95 2.56
N LEU A 19 -22.29 -5.57 3.73
CA LEU A 19 -21.25 -5.64 4.75
C LEU A 19 -20.04 -6.48 4.32
N LEU A 20 -20.22 -7.49 3.47
CA LEU A 20 -19.12 -8.26 2.88
C LEU A 20 -18.32 -7.48 1.82
N SER A 21 -18.83 -6.35 1.33
CA SER A 21 -18.12 -5.48 0.39
C SER A 21 -17.19 -4.46 1.06
N TYR A 22 -16.94 -4.61 2.37
CA TYR A 22 -16.04 -3.73 3.10
C TYR A 22 -14.63 -3.76 2.49
N THR A 23 -14.10 -2.57 2.26
CA THR A 23 -12.87 -2.30 1.52
C THR A 23 -11.64 -2.73 2.33
N SER A 24 -10.55 -3.10 1.66
CA SER A 24 -9.26 -3.35 2.32
C SER A 24 -8.85 -2.16 3.20
N ASP A 25 -8.36 -2.45 4.41
CA ASP A 25 -7.79 -1.43 5.27
C ASP A 25 -6.38 -1.09 4.77
N GLU A 26 -6.34 -0.12 3.85
CA GLU A 26 -5.11 0.40 3.26
C GLU A 26 -4.75 1.75 3.87
N GLN A 27 -3.60 1.79 4.52
CA GLN A 27 -2.98 3.04 4.89
C GLN A 27 -2.09 3.52 3.73
N ARG A 28 -2.35 4.73 3.24
CA ARG A 28 -1.52 5.39 2.22
C ARG A 28 -0.86 6.63 2.80
N ASN A 29 0.45 6.74 2.65
CA ASN A 29 1.20 7.95 2.99
C ASN A 29 1.94 8.50 1.76
N SER A 30 2.12 9.81 1.71
CA SER A 30 2.77 10.48 0.59
C SER A 30 3.70 11.57 1.09
N TYR A 31 4.93 11.56 0.58
CA TYR A 31 6.01 12.42 1.04
C TYR A 31 6.64 13.14 -0.15
N LYS A 32 6.86 14.45 0.03
CA LYS A 32 7.47 15.28 -1.02
C LYS A 32 8.90 14.86 -1.33
N ASN A 33 9.67 14.45 -0.33
CA ASN A 33 11.08 14.11 -0.42
C ASN A 33 11.54 13.26 0.77
N LEU A 34 12.80 12.83 0.73
CA LEU A 34 13.42 12.05 1.80
C LEU A 34 13.40 12.75 3.17
N GLN A 35 13.51 14.09 3.21
CA GLN A 35 13.43 14.83 4.47
C GLN A 35 12.06 14.68 5.15
N ALA A 36 10.97 14.68 4.37
CA ALA A 36 9.63 14.48 4.91
C ALA A 36 9.44 13.06 5.46
N VAL A 37 10.04 12.05 4.81
CA VAL A 37 10.08 10.66 5.30
C VAL A 37 10.80 10.57 6.64
N LEU A 38 11.97 11.22 6.76
CA LEU A 38 12.76 11.25 7.98
C LEU A 38 12.05 11.97 9.12
N SER A 39 11.43 13.13 8.84
CA SER A 39 10.69 13.88 9.85
C SER A 39 9.47 13.14 10.39
N ASP A 40 8.91 12.22 9.62
CA ASP A 40 7.82 11.34 10.04
C ASP A 40 8.32 10.03 10.65
N ASN A 41 9.63 9.79 10.75
CA ASN A 41 10.19 8.51 11.24
C ASN A 41 9.63 7.28 10.49
N ALA A 42 9.21 7.44 9.23
CA ALA A 42 8.55 6.37 8.48
C ALA A 42 9.50 5.19 8.20
N ILE A 43 10.81 5.46 8.17
CA ILE A 43 11.86 4.43 8.12
C ILE A 43 11.93 3.64 9.43
N GLU A 44 11.97 4.33 10.57
CA GLU A 44 12.07 3.70 11.90
C GLU A 44 10.85 2.84 12.21
N ARG A 45 9.67 3.23 11.70
CA ARG A 45 8.43 2.44 11.77
C ARG A 45 8.44 1.22 10.84
N GLY A 46 9.43 1.08 9.96
CA GLY A 46 9.54 0.01 8.98
C GLY A 46 8.59 0.13 7.79
N TRP A 47 7.98 1.31 7.57
CA TRP A 47 7.06 1.54 6.44
C TRP A 47 7.83 1.85 5.14
N ILE A 48 8.98 2.51 5.26
CA ILE A 48 9.83 2.86 4.13
C ILE A 48 11.24 2.29 4.36
N PRO A 49 11.85 1.62 3.37
CA PRO A 49 13.20 1.09 3.52
C PRO A 49 14.28 2.20 3.41
N GLU A 50 15.43 2.02 4.08
CA GLU A 50 16.55 2.98 4.09
C GLU A 50 17.28 3.13 2.74
N ILE A 51 16.98 2.27 1.76
CA ILE A 51 17.57 2.26 0.42
C ILE A 51 17.24 3.51 -0.43
N LEU A 52 16.27 4.33 -0.01
CA LEU A 52 15.86 5.50 -0.79
C LEU A 52 17.07 6.42 -1.07
N PRO A 53 17.29 6.80 -2.34
CA PRO A 53 18.40 7.69 -2.68
C PRO A 53 18.17 9.11 -2.14
N GLU A 54 19.25 9.88 -1.98
CA GLU A 54 19.18 11.25 -1.44
C GLU A 54 18.30 12.18 -2.28
N SER A 55 18.24 11.97 -3.59
CA SER A 55 17.37 12.75 -4.48
C SER A 55 15.92 12.27 -4.54
N ALA A 56 15.52 11.28 -3.73
CA ALA A 56 14.16 10.73 -3.78
C ALA A 56 13.09 11.80 -3.55
N TYR A 57 12.07 11.79 -4.41
CA TYR A 57 10.93 12.70 -4.36
C TYR A 57 9.64 12.01 -4.83
N ASP A 58 8.50 12.63 -4.48
CA ASP A 58 7.16 12.11 -4.77
C ASP A 58 7.04 10.63 -4.36
N ILE A 59 7.33 10.41 -3.08
CA ILE A 59 7.41 9.09 -2.46
C ILE A 59 6.00 8.73 -1.99
N VAL A 60 5.50 7.59 -2.45
CA VAL A 60 4.21 7.03 -2.04
C VAL A 60 4.47 5.66 -1.45
N GLU A 61 3.89 5.42 -0.29
CA GLU A 61 3.83 4.10 0.33
C GLU A 61 2.38 3.76 0.65
N ILE A 62 2.06 2.48 0.47
CA ILE A 62 0.76 1.92 0.74
C ILE A 62 0.98 0.62 1.49
N HIS A 63 0.34 0.54 2.66
CA HIS A 63 0.38 -0.61 3.54
C HIS A 63 -1.04 -1.17 3.67
N ASN A 64 -1.23 -2.39 3.19
CA ASN A 64 -2.45 -3.13 3.41
C ASN A 64 -2.37 -3.84 4.77
N LEU A 65 -3.13 -3.35 5.75
CA LEU A 65 -3.09 -3.81 7.14
C LEU A 65 -3.73 -5.20 7.31
N ASP A 66 -4.63 -5.59 6.41
CA ASP A 66 -5.27 -6.90 6.43
C ASP A 66 -4.32 -8.02 5.98
N THR A 67 -3.48 -7.74 4.97
CA THR A 67 -2.61 -8.74 4.32
C THR A 67 -1.14 -8.62 4.73
N ASN A 68 -0.75 -7.52 5.39
CA ASN A 68 0.64 -7.13 5.65
C ASN A 68 1.48 -7.03 4.37
N VAL A 69 0.84 -6.70 3.24
CA VAL A 69 1.52 -6.43 1.97
C VAL A 69 1.79 -4.93 1.88
N PHE A 70 3.01 -4.59 1.49
CA PHE A 70 3.48 -3.21 1.33
C PHE A 70 3.95 -2.99 -0.11
N TYR A 71 3.60 -1.83 -0.66
CA TYR A 71 4.03 -1.38 -1.97
C TYR A 71 4.26 0.12 -1.97
N GLY A 72 5.15 0.57 -2.84
CA GLY A 72 5.49 1.97 -2.92
C GLY A 72 6.17 2.34 -4.22
N SER A 73 6.23 3.63 -4.47
CA SER A 73 6.87 4.23 -5.64
C SER A 73 7.56 5.52 -5.25
N PHE A 74 8.64 5.85 -5.93
CA PHE A 74 9.33 7.12 -5.80
C PHE A 74 10.05 7.44 -7.10
N TYR A 75 10.37 8.73 -7.28
CA TYR A 75 11.27 9.17 -8.33
C TYR A 75 12.61 9.57 -7.74
N TYR A 76 13.65 9.52 -8.56
CA TYR A 76 15.01 9.95 -8.19
C TYR A 76 15.72 10.54 -9.40
N LYS A 77 16.84 11.23 -9.16
CA LYS A 77 17.68 11.82 -10.21
C LYS A 77 18.72 10.81 -10.68
N GLU A 78 19.06 10.87 -11.96
CA GLU A 78 20.04 9.97 -12.62
C GLU A 78 21.36 9.81 -11.85
N LYS A 79 21.83 10.87 -11.17
CA LYS A 79 23.04 10.85 -10.34
C LYS A 79 23.06 9.73 -9.28
N ASP A 80 21.89 9.26 -8.84
CA ASP A 80 21.77 8.26 -7.79
C ASP A 80 21.52 6.84 -8.32
N GLU A 81 21.25 6.67 -9.62
CA GLU A 81 20.92 5.39 -10.30
C GLU A 81 21.98 4.32 -10.00
N ALA A 82 23.25 4.63 -10.28
CA ALA A 82 24.33 3.67 -10.14
C ALA A 82 24.57 3.23 -8.69
N LYS A 83 24.18 4.06 -7.70
CA LYS A 83 24.23 3.71 -6.28
C LYS A 83 23.04 2.84 -5.91
N LEU A 84 21.83 3.25 -6.32
CA LEU A 84 20.59 2.50 -6.06
C LEU A 84 20.65 1.08 -6.62
N MET A 85 21.11 0.91 -7.86
CA MET A 85 21.18 -0.38 -8.53
C MET A 85 22.12 -1.40 -7.83
N LYS A 86 23.06 -0.95 -7.00
CA LYS A 86 23.91 -1.87 -6.21
C LYS A 86 23.16 -2.55 -5.06
N HIS A 87 22.04 -1.96 -4.65
CA HIS A 87 21.20 -2.50 -3.58
C HIS A 87 20.06 -3.37 -4.10
N LEU A 88 19.91 -3.47 -5.43
CA LEU A 88 18.83 -4.21 -6.08
C LEU A 88 19.39 -5.46 -6.76
N THR A 89 18.68 -6.58 -6.60
CA THR A 89 18.94 -7.80 -7.36
C THR A 89 17.83 -8.03 -8.36
N LEU A 90 18.20 -8.29 -9.61
CA LEU A 90 17.22 -8.67 -10.62
C LEU A 90 16.58 -10.01 -10.23
N ILE A 91 15.27 -9.99 -10.06
CA ILE A 91 14.45 -11.20 -9.92
C ILE A 91 13.86 -11.53 -11.29
N SER A 92 13.96 -12.78 -11.74
CA SER A 92 13.26 -13.23 -12.95
C SER A 92 11.75 -13.06 -12.71
N GLU A 93 11.00 -12.54 -13.69
CA GLU A 93 9.55 -12.29 -13.60
C GLU A 93 8.83 -13.42 -12.84
N SER A 94 8.47 -13.16 -11.59
CA SER A 94 7.63 -14.08 -10.83
C SER A 94 6.18 -13.79 -11.24
N LYS A 95 5.37 -14.83 -11.43
CA LYS A 95 3.92 -14.71 -11.70
C LYS A 95 3.12 -13.96 -10.60
N ASN A 96 3.78 -13.47 -9.55
CA ASN A 96 3.21 -12.86 -8.36
C ASN A 96 3.66 -11.41 -8.14
N THR A 97 3.97 -10.64 -9.19
CA THR A 97 3.99 -9.18 -9.03
C THR A 97 2.55 -8.73 -8.80
N TYR A 98 2.19 -8.53 -7.53
CA TYR A 98 0.85 -8.13 -7.09
C TYR A 98 0.40 -6.93 -7.92
N LYS A 99 -0.70 -7.12 -8.67
CA LYS A 99 -1.39 -6.10 -9.45
C LYS A 99 -2.49 -5.46 -8.62
#